data_AF-A0A427B3L9-F1
#
_entry.id   AF-A0A427B3L9-F1
#
_cell.length_a   1.000
_cell.length_b   1.000
_cell.length_c   1.000
_cell.angle_alpha   90.00
_cell.angle_beta   90.00
_cell.angle_gamma   90.00
#
_symmetry.space_group_name_H-M   'P 1'
#
loop_
_entity.id
_entity.type
_entity.pdbx_description
1 polymer ?
#
loop_
_entity_poly.entity_id
_entity_poly.type
_entity_poly.pdbx_seq_one_letter_code
_entity_poly.pdbx_strand_id
1 'polypeptide(L)' 'MDLAYAAADVVVSRSGAMTCTEILTTGKPSILIPLPTAAEDHQTKNAYIMADVAGSKVLTEDELDSSSLEEAIDDILGM' A
#
# COMPACT_ATOMS: atom_id res chain seq x y z
N MET A 1 4.59 -17.35 2.22
CA MET A 1 4.14 -15.96 2.04
C MET A 1 3.29 -15.53 3.23
N ASP A 2 2.33 -16.37 3.63
CA ASP A 2 1.47 -16.17 4.82
C ASP A 2 2.21 -15.78 6.09
N LEU A 3 3.35 -16.41 6.38
CA LEU A 3 4.14 -16.09 7.58
C LEU A 3 4.66 -14.64 7.60
N ALA A 4 4.99 -14.07 6.44
CA ALA A 4 5.47 -12.69 6.35
C ALA A 4 4.35 -11.69 6.62
N TYR A 5 3.18 -11.87 5.99
CA TYR A 5 2.01 -11.06 6.29
C TYR A 5 1.53 -11.26 7.73
N ALA A 6 1.55 -12.48 8.25
CA ALA A 6 1.15 -12.75 9.63
C ALA A 6 2.05 -12.04 10.65
N ALA A 7 3.35 -11.96 10.39
CA ALA A 7 4.34 -11.32 11.26
C ALA A 7 4.44 -9.79 11.11
N ALA A 8 3.88 -9.20 10.05
CA ALA A 8 3.95 -7.77 9.79
C ALA A 8 2.77 -7.02 10.44
N ASP A 9 2.99 -5.79 10.89
CA ASP A 9 1.92 -4.89 11.34
C ASP A 9 1.37 -4.01 10.19
N VAL A 10 2.24 -3.66 9.25
CA VAL A 10 1.92 -2.86 8.06
C VAL A 10 2.68 -3.42 6.84
N VAL A 11 2.08 -3.27 5.65
CA VAL A 11 2.69 -3.65 4.37
C VAL A 11 2.98 -2.40 3.55
N VAL A 12 4.23 -2.22 3.14
CA VAL A 12 4.62 -1.20 2.15
C VAL A 12 4.95 -1.88 0.84
N SER A 13 4.25 -1.54 -0.25
CA SER A 13 4.46 -2.21 -1.53
C SER A 13 3.97 -1.40 -2.73
N ARG A 14 4.30 -1.89 -3.93
CA ARG A 14 3.67 -1.46 -5.17
C ARG A 14 2.25 -2.04 -5.26
N SER A 15 1.33 -1.35 -5.93
CA SER A 15 -0.09 -1.74 -6.05
C SER A 15 -0.38 -2.70 -7.21
N GLY A 16 0.44 -3.76 -7.31
CA GLY A 16 0.21 -4.87 -8.24
C GLY A 16 -1.04 -5.68 -7.86
N ALA A 17 -1.76 -6.22 -8.85
CA ALA A 17 -3.04 -6.90 -8.63
C ALA A 17 -2.94 -8.09 -7.65
N MET A 18 -1.87 -8.89 -7.73
CA MET A 18 -1.65 -10.01 -6.80
C MET A 18 -1.39 -9.50 -5.38
N THR A 19 -0.51 -8.52 -5.22
CA THR A 19 -0.20 -7.90 -3.93
C THR A 19 -1.45 -7.32 -3.28
N CYS A 20 -2.27 -6.58 -4.04
CA CYS A 20 -3.55 -6.06 -3.56
C CYS A 20 -4.48 -7.19 -3.07
N THR A 21 -4.54 -8.30 -3.81
CA THR A 21 -5.34 -9.47 -3.42
C THR A 21 -4.84 -10.09 -2.11
N GLU A 22 -3.52 -10.20 -1.94
CA GLU A 22 -2.91 -10.75 -0.72
C GLU A 22 -3.14 -9.84 0.49
N ILE A 23 -3.03 -8.52 0.32
CA ILE A 23 -3.33 -7.53 1.37
C ILE A 23 -4.81 -7.61 1.77
N LEU A 24 -5.73 -7.65 0.80
CA LEU A 24 -7.17 -7.80 1.08
C LEU A 24 -7.49 -9.11 1.80
N THR A 25 -6.85 -10.20 1.38
CA THR A 25 -7.06 -11.52 1.99
C THR A 25 -6.53 -11.58 3.42
N THR A 26 -5.41 -10.90 3.69
CA THR A 26 -4.78 -10.89 5.01
C THR A 26 -5.32 -9.80 5.92
N GLY A 27 -6.06 -8.83 5.38
CA GLY A 27 -6.64 -7.70 6.11
C GLY A 27 -5.58 -6.78 6.73
N LYS A 28 -4.36 -6.78 6.19
CA LYS A 28 -3.25 -6.03 6.78
C LYS A 28 -3.32 -4.55 6.38
N PRO A 29 -3.10 -3.61 7.31
CA PRO A 29 -2.87 -2.20 6.96
C PRO A 29 -1.79 -2.09 5.88
N SER A 30 -1.98 -1.20 4.90
CA SER A 30 -1.00 -1.06 3.82
C SER A 30 -0.82 0.36 3.31
N ILE A 31 0.43 0.65 2.92
CA ILE A 31 0.85 1.87 2.22
C ILE A 31 1.26 1.44 0.81
N LEU A 32 0.58 1.96 -0.19
CA LEU A 32 0.75 1.59 -1.58
C LEU A 32 1.43 2.70 -2.36
N ILE A 33 2.56 2.35 -2.98
CA ILE A 33 3.36 3.24 -3.80
C ILE A 33 3.21 2.82 -5.26
N PRO A 34 2.20 3.30 -6.01
CA PRO A 34 1.96 2.82 -7.38
C PRO A 34 3.17 3.07 -8.28
N LEU A 35 3.48 2.13 -9.18
CA LEU A 35 4.52 2.32 -10.18
C LEU A 35 4.02 3.29 -11.28
N PRO A 36 4.66 4.46 -11.49
CA PRO A 36 4.16 5.48 -12.42
C PRO A 36 4.25 5.05 -13.90
N THR A 37 5.11 4.08 -14.21
CA THR A 37 5.31 3.55 -15.57
C THR A 37 4.44 2.33 -15.89
N ALA A 38 3.53 1.97 -14.97
CA ALA A 38 2.63 0.85 -15.15
C ALA A 38 1.66 1.10 -16.32
N ALA A 39 1.44 0.08 -17.15
CA ALA A 39 0.64 0.21 -18.37
C ALA A 39 -0.80 0.70 -18.05
N GLU A 40 -1.29 1.70 -18.79
CA GLU A 40 -2.62 2.28 -18.57
C GLU A 40 -2.86 2.83 -17.15
N ASP A 41 -1.79 3.13 -16.41
CA ASP A 41 -1.85 3.65 -15.05
C ASP A 41 -2.61 2.71 -14.08
N HIS A 42 -2.57 1.41 -14.36
CA HIS A 42 -3.37 0.41 -13.65
C HIS A 42 -3.00 0.28 -12.17
N GLN A 43 -1.73 0.54 -11.81
CA GLN A 43 -1.31 0.49 -10.41
C GLN A 43 -1.87 1.67 -9.60
N THR A 44 -1.92 2.88 -10.15
CA THR A 44 -2.52 4.03 -9.47
C THR A 44 -4.01 3.79 -9.20
N LYS A 45 -4.74 3.27 -10.19
CA LYS A 45 -6.15 2.86 -10.03
C LYS A 45 -6.32 1.83 -8.93
N ASN A 46 -5.48 0.79 -8.91
CA ASN A 46 -5.51 -0.22 -7.84
C ASN A 46 -5.25 0.40 -6.47
N ALA A 47 -4.26 1.31 -6.36
CA ALA A 47 -3.92 1.95 -5.09
C ALA A 47 -5.11 2.77 -4.53
N TYR A 48 -5.76 3.58 -5.38
CA TYR A 48 -6.93 4.34 -4.96
C TYR A 48 -8.16 3.48 -4.64
N ILE A 49 -8.37 2.38 -5.37
CA ILE A 49 -9.41 1.41 -5.00
C ILE A 49 -9.11 0.82 -3.63
N MET A 50 -7.87 0.39 -3.38
CA MET A 50 -7.45 -0.15 -2.08
C MET A 50 -7.59 0.87 -0.94
N ALA A 51 -7.37 2.15 -1.21
CA ALA A 51 -7.63 3.21 -0.24
C ALA A 51 -9.11 3.29 0.14
N ASP A 52 -10.00 3.24 -0.84
CA ASP A 52 -11.44 3.29 -0.63
C ASP A 52 -11.97 2.02 0.08
N VAL A 53 -11.55 0.83 -0.35
CA VAL A 53 -12.14 -0.43 0.14
C VAL A 53 -11.47 -0.98 1.39
N ALA A 54 -10.18 -0.70 1.59
CA ALA A 54 -9.38 -1.30 2.66
C ALA A 54 -8.67 -0.27 3.54
N GLY A 55 -8.90 1.03 3.33
CA GLY A 55 -8.25 2.09 4.11
C GLY A 55 -6.75 2.16 3.88
N SER A 56 -6.25 1.64 2.75
CA SER A 56 -4.83 1.72 2.43
C SER A 56 -4.40 3.17 2.20
N LYS A 57 -3.20 3.53 2.60
CA LYS A 57 -2.60 4.82 2.24
C LYS A 57 -2.00 4.74 0.85
N VAL A 58 -2.05 5.84 0.11
CA VAL A 58 -1.42 5.95 -1.21
C VAL A 58 -0.37 7.04 -1.11
N LEU A 59 0.85 6.73 -1.54
CA LEU A 59 1.96 7.66 -1.62
C LEU A 59 2.59 7.51 -3.00
N THR A 60 2.56 8.52 -3.85
CA THR A 60 3.16 8.39 -5.18
C THR A 60 4.69 8.35 -5.09
N GLU A 61 5.37 7.87 -6.13
CA GLU A 61 6.83 7.75 -6.13
C GLU A 61 7.54 9.12 -6.07
N ASP A 62 6.89 10.19 -6.55
CA ASP A 62 7.34 11.57 -6.42
C ASP A 62 7.08 12.19 -5.05
N GLU A 63 6.08 11.69 -4.31
CA GLU A 63 5.82 12.07 -2.92
C GLU A 63 6.69 11.29 -1.92
N LEU A 64 7.27 10.15 -2.34
CA LEU A 64 8.00 9.24 -1.48
C LEU A 64 9.37 9.80 -1.04
N ASP A 65 9.46 10.12 0.23
CA ASP A 65 10.70 10.37 0.97
C ASP A 65 10.62 9.77 2.38
N SER A 66 11.67 9.96 3.19
CA SER A 66 11.71 9.41 4.55
C SER A 66 10.60 9.99 5.44
N SER A 67 10.31 11.29 5.31
CA SER A 67 9.38 12.00 6.19
C SER A 67 7.93 11.63 5.88
N SER A 68 7.56 11.63 4.60
CA SER A 68 6.24 11.23 4.11
C SER A 68 5.94 9.76 4.41
N LEU A 69 6.95 8.88 4.32
CA LEU A 69 6.77 7.47 4.68
C LEU A 69 6.59 7.29 6.19
N GLU A 70 7.36 8.02 7.01
CA GLU A 70 7.19 8.02 8.47
C GLU A 70 5.78 8.48 8.87
N GLU A 71 5.32 9.61 8.33
CA GLU A 71 3.97 10.13 8.56
C GLU A 71 2.88 9.13 8.14
N ALA A 72 3.05 8.47 6.98
CA ALA A 72 2.11 7.46 6.53
C ALA A 72 2.07 6.21 7.42
N ILE A 73 3.21 5.82 8.02
CA ILE A 73 3.30 4.71 8.98
C ILE A 73 2.62 5.07 10.30
N ASP A 74 2.90 6.26 10.84
CA ASP A 74 2.30 6.71 12.09
C ASP A 74 0.78 6.82 11.97
N ASP A 75 0.29 7.45 10.90
CA ASP A 75 -1.15 7.63 10.68
C ASP A 75 -1.89 6.30 10.47
N ILE A 76 -1.30 5.33 9.74
CA ILE A 76 -1.97 4.05 9.50
C ILE A 76 -1.93 3.12 10.72
N LEU A 77 -0.95 3.27 11.62
CA LEU A 77 -0.84 2.50 12.86
C LEU A 77 -1.46 3.22 14.08
N GLY A 78 -1.82 4.50 13.94
CA GLY A 78 -2.43 5.32 14.98
C GLY A 78 -1.46 5.71 16.11
N MET A 79 -0.19 5.98 15.76
CA MET A 79 0.85 6.46 16.68
C MET A 79 0.93 7.99 16.69
#